data_AF-A0A2V7RL19-F1
#
_entry.id   AF-A0A2V7RL19-F1
#
_cell.length_a   1.000
_cell.length_b   1.000
_cell.length_c   1.000
_cell.angle_alpha   90.00
_cell.angle_beta   90.00
_cell.angle_gamma   90.00
#
_symmetry.space_group_name_H-M   'P 1'
#
loop_
_entity.id
_entity.type
_entity.pdbx_description
1 polymer ?
#
loop_
_entity_poly.entity_id
_entity_poly.type
_entity_poly.pdbx_seq_one_letter_code
_entity_poly.pdbx_strand_id
1 'polypeptide(L)' 'MIAHDNQVWHVEAVAERRAHTQAWQLVLTFRAAAERPRGRSLWTLFPLEATSKSALFIQAERIPDAALAQVLSERLGHA' A
#
# COMPACT_ATOMS: atom_id res chain seq x y z
N MET A 1 -3.96 9.23 -3.42
CA MET A 1 -3.26 9.07 -4.72
C MET A 1 -1.89 9.68 -4.56
N ILE A 2 -0.85 9.07 -5.10
CA ILE A 2 0.53 9.58 -5.00
C ILE A 2 1.13 9.79 -6.38
N ALA A 3 1.98 10.80 -6.52
CA ALA A 3 2.77 11.02 -7.73
C ALA A 3 4.15 10.35 -7.60
N HIS A 4 4.53 9.52 -8.56
CA HIS A 4 5.83 8.85 -8.60
C HIS A 4 6.29 8.66 -10.06
N ASP A 5 7.51 9.09 -10.36
CA ASP A 5 8.17 8.96 -11.67
C ASP A 5 7.28 9.38 -12.87
N ASN A 6 6.73 10.59 -12.81
CA ASN A 6 5.83 11.16 -13.83
C ASN A 6 4.52 10.37 -14.07
N GLN A 7 4.13 9.52 -13.11
CA GLN A 7 2.88 8.78 -13.14
C GLN A 7 2.12 8.96 -11.80
N VAL A 8 0.79 8.99 -11.89
CA VAL A 8 -0.08 8.95 -10.70
C VAL A 8 -0.39 7.50 -10.35
N TRP A 9 -0.31 7.18 -9.08
CA TRP A 9 -0.63 5.87 -8.53
C TRP A 9 -1.78 5.97 -7.54
N HIS A 10 -2.79 5.12 -7.76
CA HIS A 10 -3.85 4.87 -6.79
C HIS A 10 -3.29 3.92 -5.74
N VAL A 11 -3.43 4.32 -4.48
CA VAL A 11 -3.02 3.52 -3.33
C VAL A 11 -4.26 3.17 -2.54
N GLU A 12 -4.47 1.89 -2.30
CA GLU A 12 -5.55 1.38 -1.46
C GLU A 12 -4.96 0.63 -0.27
N ALA A 13 -5.48 0.95 0.91
CA ALA A 13 -5.18 0.26 2.16
C ALA A 13 -6.16 -0.89 2.35
N VAL A 14 -5.64 -2.10 2.52
CA VAL A 14 -6.42 -3.31 2.79
C VAL A 14 -5.96 -3.87 4.12
N ALA A 15 -6.93 -4.11 5.02
CA ALA A 15 -6.67 -4.79 6.26
C ALA A 15 -6.79 -6.30 6.05
N GLU A 16 -5.68 -7.02 6.24
CA GLU A 16 -5.66 -8.47 6.19
C GLU A 16 -5.45 -9.02 7.61
N ARG A 17 -6.12 -10.13 7.95
CA ARG A 17 -5.92 -10.78 9.25
C ARG A 17 -4.80 -11.80 9.13
N ARG A 18 -3.79 -11.71 10.01
CA ARG A 18 -2.69 -12.67 10.01
C ARG A 18 -3.18 -14.05 10.45
N ALA A 19 -2.72 -15.08 9.72
CA ALA A 19 -2.96 -16.46 10.10
C ALA A 19 -2.42 -16.72 11.52
N HIS A 20 -3.17 -17.48 12.32
CA HIS A 20 -2.80 -17.89 13.68
C HIS A 20 -2.63 -16.76 14.71
N THR A 21 -3.03 -15.52 14.40
CA THR A 21 -3.02 -14.41 15.36
C THR A 21 -4.33 -13.62 15.35
N GLN A 22 -4.53 -12.79 16.37
CA GLN A 22 -5.60 -11.78 16.38
C GLN A 22 -5.13 -10.44 15.77
N ALA A 23 -3.93 -10.39 15.20
CA ALA A 23 -3.38 -9.19 14.62
C ALA A 23 -3.90 -8.98 13.18
N TRP A 24 -4.17 -7.73 12.87
CA TRP A 24 -4.43 -7.22 11.53
C TRP A 24 -3.13 -6.63 10.99
N GLN A 25 -2.82 -6.91 9.74
CA GLN A 25 -1.70 -6.34 9.02
C GLN A 25 -2.21 -5.48 7.86
N LEU A 26 -1.45 -4.44 7.53
CA LEU A 26 -1.77 -3.56 6.42
C LEU A 26 -1.14 -4.06 5.13
N VAL A 27 -1.97 -4.25 4.12
CA VAL A 27 -1.57 -4.52 2.74
C VAL A 27 -1.87 -3.27 1.92
N LEU A 28 -0.91 -2.85 1.11
CA LEU A 28 -1.06 -1.74 0.19
C LEU A 28 -1.14 -2.26 -1.24
N THR A 29 -2.13 -1.77 -1.97
CA THR A 29 -2.28 -2.03 -3.39
C THR A 29 -1.99 -0.76 -4.17
N PHE A 30 -1.01 -0.81 -5.05
CA PHE A 30 -0.62 0.29 -5.94
C PHE A 30 -1.10 -0.02 -7.35
N ARG A 31 -1.90 0.88 -7.92
CA ARG A 31 -2.38 0.78 -9.30
C ARG A 31 -1.99 2.03 -10.08
N ALA A 32 -1.30 1.83 -11.19
CA ALA A 32 -0.98 2.91 -12.12
C ALA A 32 -2.28 3.53 -12.68
N ALA A 33 -2.40 4.86 -12.63
CA ALA A 33 -3.54 5.58 -13.19
C ALA A 33 -3.51 5.64 -14.74
N ALA A 34 -2.34 5.44 -15.35
CA ALA A 34 -2.18 5.51 -16.79
C ALA A 34 -2.85 4.32 -17.51
N GLU A 35 -3.60 4.64 -18.57
CA GLU A 35 -4.42 3.74 -19.40
C GLU A 35 -3.62 2.77 -20.30
N ARG A 36 -2.39 2.40 -19.91
CA ARG A 36 -1.68 1.35 -20.64
C ARG A 36 -2.41 0.01 -20.43
N PRO A 37 -2.60 -0.82 -21.46
CA PRO A 37 -3.49 -2.00 -21.45
C PRO A 37 -3.06 -3.13 -20.48
N ARG A 38 -2.04 -2.90 -19.66
CA ARG A 38 -1.57 -3.76 -18.56
C ARG A 38 -1.09 -2.88 -17.39
N GLY A 39 -1.99 -2.04 -16.84
CA GLY A 39 -1.70 -1.26 -15.64
C GLY A 39 -1.14 -2.17 -14.54
N ARG A 40 0.15 -2.03 -14.24
CA ARG A 40 0.86 -2.88 -13.29
C ARG A 40 0.24 -2.66 -11.91
N SER A 41 -0.36 -3.71 -11.36
CA SER A 41 -0.86 -3.70 -9.99
C SER A 41 0.20 -4.33 -9.10
N LEU A 42 0.61 -3.61 -8.06
CA LEU A 42 1.57 -4.09 -7.08
C LEU A 42 0.87 -4.26 -5.74
N TRP A 43 1.13 -5.37 -5.08
CA TRP A 43 0.65 -5.67 -3.74
C TRP A 43 1.86 -5.82 -2.85
N THR A 44 1.84 -5.14 -1.70
CA THR A 44 2.93 -5.23 -0.72
C THR A 44 2.40 -5.11 0.68
N LEU A 45 3.01 -5.86 1.59
CA LEU A 45 2.83 -5.66 3.01
C LEU A 45 3.46 -4.31 3.40
N PHE A 46 2.79 -3.58 4.27
CA PHE A 46 3.34 -2.42 4.95
C PHE A 46 3.57 -2.80 6.42
N PRO A 47 4.68 -2.38 7.05
CA PRO A 47 5.06 -2.81 8.40
C PRO A 47 4.20 -2.10 9.47
N LEU A 48 2.88 -2.31 9.38
CA LEU A 48 1.89 -1.78 10.28
C LEU A 48 0.96 -2.92 10.69
N GLU A 49 0.84 -3.11 12.00
CA GLU A 49 0.00 -4.12 12.61
C GLU A 49 -0.85 -3.50 13.72
N ALA A 50 -2.08 -3.98 13.87
CA ALA A 50 -2.99 -3.56 14.92
C ALA A 50 -3.85 -4.71 15.41
N THR A 51 -4.30 -4.65 16.65
CA THR A 51 -5.22 -5.65 17.22
C THR A 51 -6.67 -5.49 16.73
N SER A 52 -6.98 -4.37 16.07
CA SER A 52 -8.31 -4.05 15.54
C SER A 52 -8.21 -3.46 14.13
N LYS A 53 -9.13 -3.87 13.25
CA LYS A 53 -9.24 -3.35 11.87
C LYS A 53 -9.34 -1.81 11.83
N SER A 54 -10.17 -1.22 12.69
CA SER A 54 -10.34 0.25 12.74
C SER A 54 -9.07 0.98 13.17
N ALA A 55 -8.34 0.44 14.16
CA ALA A 55 -7.07 1.01 14.60
C ALA A 55 -6.01 0.95 13.48
N LEU A 56 -6.01 -0.12 12.69
CA LEU A 56 -5.14 -0.24 11.52
C LEU A 56 -5.42 0.86 10.49
N PHE A 57 -6.69 1.14 10.19
CA PHE A 57 -7.06 2.20 9.22
C PHE A 57 -6.72 3.60 9.73
N ILE A 58 -6.97 3.90 11.00
CA ILE A 58 -6.59 5.20 11.59
C ILE A 58 -5.08 5.41 11.48
N GLN A 59 -4.30 4.36 11.70
CA GLN A 59 -2.85 4.41 11.51
C GLN A 59 -2.47 4.53 10.03
N ALA A 60 -3.19 3.86 9.13
CA ALA A 60 -2.96 3.93 7.69
C ALA A 60 -3.20 5.34 7.12
N GLU A 61 -4.21 6.07 7.63
CA GLU A 61 -4.48 7.47 7.25
C GLU A 61 -3.35 8.43 7.64
N ARG A 62 -2.52 8.04 8.62
CA ARG A 62 -1.36 8.82 9.07
C ARG A 62 -0.10 8.51 8.27
N ILE A 63 -0.14 7.57 7.33
CA ILE A 63 1.02 7.22 6.52
C ILE A 63 1.27 8.39 5.54
N PRO A 64 2.47 8.99 5.55
CA PRO A 64 2.77 10.09 4.64
C PRO A 64 2.95 9.57 3.22
N ASP A 65 2.54 10.37 2.23
CA ASP A 65 2.67 10.04 0.81
C ASP A 65 4.12 9.72 0.42
N ALA A 66 5.09 10.37 1.05
CA ALA A 66 6.51 10.10 0.85
C ALA A 66 6.91 8.65 1.23
N ALA A 67 6.34 8.11 2.31
CA ALA A 67 6.57 6.71 2.70
C ALA A 67 5.93 5.74 1.71
N LEU A 68 4.73 6.06 1.20
CA LEU A 68 4.07 5.27 0.16
C LEU A 68 4.87 5.29 -1.16
N ALA A 69 5.42 6.44 -1.54
CA ALA A 69 6.27 6.60 -2.71
C ALA A 69 7.59 5.83 -2.57
N GLN A 70 8.18 5.80 -1.38
CA GLN A 70 9.37 5.00 -1.11
C GLN A 70 9.09 3.49 -1.28
N VAL A 71 8.03 2.98 -0.66
CA VAL A 71 7.62 1.57 -0.79
C VAL A 71 7.36 1.21 -2.25
N LEU A 72 6.69 2.10 -3.00
CA LEU A 72 6.46 1.92 -4.42
C LEU A 72 7.78 1.88 -5.21
N SER A 73 8.70 2.80 -4.93
CA SER A 73 10.02 2.85 -5.56
C SER A 73 10.81 1.57 -5.33
N GLU A 74 10.84 1.07 -4.10
CA GLU A 74 11.48 -0.20 -3.74
C GLU A 74 10.87 -1.37 -4.53
N ARG A 75 9.54 -1.41 -4.70
CA ARG A 75 8.86 -2.47 -5.45
C ARG A 75 9.04 -2.36 -6.97
N LEU A 76 9.22 -1.17 -7.51
CA LEU A 76 9.49 -0.95 -8.93
C LEU A 76 10.96 -1.19 -9.29
N GLY A 77 11.90 -0.89 -8.38
CA GLY A 77 13.33 -1.13 -8.56
C GLY A 77 13.79 -2.58 -8.37
N HIS A 78 12.97 -3.43 -7.76
CA HIS A 78 13.26 -4.86 -7.54
C HIS A 78 12.64 -5.81 -8.59
N ALA A 79 12.30 -5.31 -9.78
CA ALA A 79 11.63 -6.07 -10.83
C ALA A 79 12.42 -6.21 -12.13
#